data_AF-A0A661CMK9-F1
#
_entry.id   AF-A0A661CMK9-F1
#
_cell.length_a   1.000
_cell.length_b   1.000
_cell.length_c   1.000
_cell.angle_alpha   90.00
_cell.angle_beta   90.00
_cell.angle_gamma   90.00
#
_symmetry.space_group_name_H-M   'P 1'
#
loop_
_entity.id
_entity.type
_entity.pdbx_description
1 polymer ?
#
loop_
_entity_poly.entity_id
_entity_poly.type
_entity_poly.pdbx_seq_one_letter_code
_entity_poly.pdbx_strand_id
1 'polypeptide(L)'
;MSVNKYNKHILVLPEDDANRQIANGFLLDPALNDRAIQILPPPGGWTKVLNAFRDNHISEMHKYKNRMMLLLVDFDHDEKRLGNIKNKIPDDLKERVFVLGAQSEPENIKKNIANLNTFEDIGKALAQDCVNETENIWGHELLKHNRNELKRMISSVKPFLFN
;
A
#
# COMPACT_ATOMS: atom_id res chain seq x y z
N MET A 1 6.64 -1.33 15.79
CA MET A 1 7.99 -0.73 15.89
C MET A 1 8.09 0.40 14.87
N SER A 2 8.97 1.40 15.10
CA SER A 2 9.20 2.46 14.10
C SER A 2 10.37 2.09 13.20
N VAL A 3 10.26 2.39 11.91
CA VAL A 3 11.33 2.11 10.92
C VAL A 3 12.56 3.00 11.13
N ASN A 4 13.74 2.50 10.78
CA ASN A 4 14.96 3.31 10.76
C ASN A 4 14.94 4.23 9.52
N LYS A 5 14.82 5.54 9.76
CA LYS A 5 14.69 6.58 8.73
C LYS A 5 15.89 6.68 7.78
N TYR A 6 17.05 6.15 8.15
CA TYR A 6 18.28 6.19 7.34
C TYR A 6 18.41 4.99 6.40
N ASN A 7 17.72 3.88 6.68
CA ASN A 7 17.73 2.69 5.83
C ASN A 7 16.60 2.75 4.79
N LYS A 8 16.65 1.89 3.78
CA LYS A 8 15.51 1.71 2.87
C LYS A 8 14.32 1.18 3.65
N HIS A 9 13.19 1.87 3.55
CA HIS A 9 11.96 1.51 4.23
C HIS A 9 10.75 2.06 3.48
N ILE A 10 9.61 1.44 3.70
CA ILE A 10 8.32 1.86 3.15
C ILE A 10 7.36 2.24 4.28
N LEU A 11 6.72 3.40 4.14
CA LEU A 11 5.61 3.81 5.00
C LEU A 11 4.29 3.60 4.25
N VAL A 12 3.33 2.95 4.91
CA VAL A 12 1.98 2.75 4.36
C VAL A 12 1.04 3.76 5.01
N LEU A 13 0.38 4.58 4.19
CA LEU A 13 -0.63 5.53 4.63
C LEU A 13 -2.01 5.04 4.16
N PRO A 14 -2.74 4.30 5.02
CA PRO A 14 -4.08 3.81 4.71
C PRO A 14 -5.12 4.93 4.79
N GLU A 15 -6.17 4.84 3.98
CA GLU A 15 -7.30 5.76 3.99
C GLU A 15 -8.13 5.70 5.27
N ASP A 16 -8.44 4.49 5.71
CA ASP A 16 -9.38 4.18 6.78
C ASP A 16 -8.94 2.98 7.63
N ASP A 17 -9.84 2.49 8.49
CA ASP A 17 -9.54 1.35 9.36
C ASP A 17 -9.47 0.01 8.60
N ALA A 18 -10.34 -0.22 7.62
CA ALA A 18 -10.34 -1.46 6.85
C ALA A 18 -9.02 -1.62 6.07
N ASN A 19 -8.57 -0.56 5.39
CA ASN A 19 -7.29 -0.53 4.70
C ASN A 19 -6.11 -0.71 5.67
N ARG A 20 -6.19 -0.13 6.87
CA ARG A 20 -5.18 -0.36 7.91
C ARG A 20 -5.12 -1.82 8.34
N GLN A 21 -6.26 -2.49 8.54
CA GLN A 21 -6.29 -3.90 8.92
C GLN A 21 -5.72 -4.80 7.83
N ILE A 22 -6.00 -4.52 6.55
CA ILE A 22 -5.35 -5.22 5.43
C ILE A 22 -3.83 -5.03 5.48
N ALA A 23 -3.36 -3.79 5.66
CA ALA A 23 -1.94 -3.52 5.78
C ALA A 23 -1.32 -4.25 6.99
N ASN A 24 -2.01 -4.31 8.13
CA ASN A 24 -1.53 -5.05 9.30
C ASN A 24 -1.44 -6.54 9.03
N GLY A 25 -2.45 -7.11 8.35
CA GLY A 25 -2.44 -8.50 7.89
C GLY A 25 -1.27 -8.83 7.00
N PHE A 26 -0.91 -7.90 6.12
CA PHE A 26 0.27 -8.03 5.26
C PHE A 26 1.53 -8.28 6.09
N LEU A 27 1.72 -7.58 7.21
CA LEU A 27 2.87 -7.77 8.12
C LEU A 27 2.93 -9.14 8.81
N LEU A 28 1.86 -9.93 8.78
CA LEU A 28 1.82 -11.24 9.41
C LEU A 28 2.55 -12.31 8.59
N ASP A 29 2.99 -11.99 7.37
CA ASP A 29 3.79 -12.92 6.57
C ASP A 29 5.23 -13.03 7.09
N PRO A 30 5.74 -14.24 7.38
CA PRO A 30 7.05 -14.43 8.00
C PRO A 30 8.23 -14.11 7.07
N ALA A 31 8.01 -14.02 5.75
CA ALA A 31 9.06 -13.64 4.80
C ALA A 31 9.32 -12.13 4.82
N LEU A 32 8.47 -11.32 5.48
CA LEU A 32 8.63 -9.87 5.55
C LEU A 32 9.64 -9.43 6.60
N ASN A 33 10.40 -8.41 6.22
CA ASN A 33 11.22 -7.64 7.13
C ASN A 33 10.37 -6.55 7.80
N ASP A 34 9.80 -6.88 8.96
CA ASP A 34 8.96 -5.98 9.77
C ASP A 34 9.65 -4.65 10.16
N ARG A 35 10.99 -4.58 10.10
CA ARG A 35 11.79 -3.38 10.37
C ARG A 35 11.88 -2.42 9.18
N ALA A 36 11.52 -2.87 7.99
CA ALA A 36 11.57 -2.10 6.75
C ALA A 36 10.21 -1.53 6.34
N ILE A 37 9.15 -1.81 7.09
CA ILE A 37 7.79 -1.35 6.80
C ILE A 37 7.13 -0.79 8.07
N GLN A 38 6.39 0.31 7.91
CA GLN A 38 5.58 0.87 8.99
C GLN A 38 4.24 1.36 8.46
N ILE A 39 3.18 0.97 9.16
CA ILE A 39 1.81 1.39 8.86
C ILE A 39 1.49 2.61 9.72
N LEU A 40 1.01 3.66 9.07
CA LEU A 40 0.65 4.92 9.69
C LEU A 40 -0.83 4.94 10.11
N PRO A 41 -1.21 5.80 11.07
CA PRO A 41 -2.61 6.01 11.40
C PRO A 41 -3.41 6.51 10.18
N PRO A 42 -4.63 6.01 9.96
CA PRO A 42 -5.45 6.40 8.84
C PRO A 42 -6.01 7.80 9.10
N PRO A 43 -5.91 8.72 8.13
CA PRO A 43 -6.42 10.07 8.29
C PRO A 43 -7.95 10.16 8.09
N GLY A 44 -8.59 9.12 7.54
CA GLY A 44 -10.04 9.02 7.38
C GLY A 44 -10.55 9.74 6.14
N GLY A 45 -10.25 9.18 4.97
CA GLY A 45 -10.67 9.63 3.64
C GLY A 45 -9.52 10.04 2.72
N TRP A 46 -9.60 9.73 1.43
CA TRP A 46 -8.52 9.93 0.45
C TRP A 46 -8.04 11.39 0.33
N THR A 47 -8.93 12.37 0.47
CA THR A 47 -8.52 13.79 0.46
C THR A 47 -7.62 14.11 1.65
N LYS A 48 -7.88 13.52 2.81
CA LYS A 48 -7.04 13.69 4.00
C LYS A 48 -5.74 12.90 3.88
N VAL A 49 -5.75 11.75 3.21
CA VAL A 49 -4.51 11.01 2.84
C VAL A 49 -3.60 11.92 2.03
N LEU A 50 -4.12 12.60 1.02
CA LEU A 50 -3.34 13.53 0.21
C LEU A 50 -2.83 14.73 1.00
N ASN A 51 -3.66 15.33 1.84
CA ASN A 51 -3.24 16.45 2.69
C ASN A 51 -2.13 16.01 3.66
N ALA A 52 -2.30 14.88 4.34
CA ALA A 52 -1.29 14.31 5.23
C ALA A 52 0.02 14.00 4.47
N PHE A 53 -0.08 13.41 3.27
CA PHE A 53 1.06 13.16 2.39
C PHE A 53 1.80 14.45 2.06
N ARG A 54 1.08 15.48 1.61
CA ARG A 54 1.67 16.75 1.21
C ARG A 54 2.30 17.49 2.37
N ASP A 55 1.58 17.60 3.48
CA ASP A 55 1.93 18.50 4.57
C ASP A 55 3.01 17.88 5.48
N ASN A 56 3.02 16.55 5.64
CA ASN A 56 3.92 15.87 6.58
C ASN A 56 5.00 14.98 5.91
N HIS A 57 4.73 14.45 4.71
CA HIS A 57 5.58 13.41 4.15
C HIS A 57 6.50 13.88 3.02
N ILE A 58 6.06 14.81 2.16
CA ILE A 58 6.89 15.32 1.04
C ILE A 58 8.22 15.89 1.54
N SER A 59 8.19 16.80 2.53
CA SER A 59 9.41 17.42 3.10
C SER A 59 10.37 16.36 3.65
N GLU A 60 9.83 15.39 4.38
CA GLU A 60 10.62 14.29 4.93
C GLU A 60 11.18 13.35 3.85
N MET A 61 10.47 13.13 2.75
CA MET A 61 10.97 12.33 1.61
C MET A 61 12.07 13.04 0.82
N HIS A 62 12.09 14.38 0.81
CA HIS A 62 13.23 15.12 0.26
C HIS A 62 14.45 15.00 1.17
N LYS A 63 14.26 15.01 2.49
CA LYS A 63 15.32 14.85 3.51
C LYS A 63 15.88 13.42 3.56
N TYR A 64 15.01 12.41 3.55
CA TYR A 64 15.36 10.99 3.65
C TYR A 64 15.16 10.30 2.30
N LYS A 65 16.24 10.20 1.51
CA LYS A 65 16.19 9.64 0.14
C LYS A 65 15.80 8.16 0.09
N ASN A 66 16.06 7.42 1.17
CA ASN A 66 15.72 6.00 1.29
C ASN A 66 14.27 5.73 1.70
N ARG A 67 13.49 6.79 2.02
CA ARG A 67 12.07 6.66 2.35
C ARG A 67 11.26 6.45 1.08
N MET A 68 10.43 5.41 1.10
CA MET A 68 9.37 5.14 0.12
C MET A 68 8.00 5.24 0.81
N MET A 69 6.95 5.49 0.03
CA MET A 69 5.58 5.55 0.51
C MET A 69 4.62 4.75 -0.34
N LEU A 70 3.66 4.11 0.33
CA LEU A 70 2.47 3.53 -0.27
C LEU A 70 1.25 4.29 0.26
N LEU A 71 0.49 4.89 -0.63
CA LEU A 71 -0.84 5.41 -0.34
C LEU A 71 -1.84 4.29 -0.63
N LEU A 72 -2.56 3.84 0.40
CA LEU A 72 -3.55 2.77 0.29
C LEU A 72 -4.95 3.41 0.39
N VAL A 73 -5.62 3.54 -0.75
CA VAL A 73 -6.87 4.32 -0.91
C VAL A 73 -7.90 3.58 -1.74
N ASP A 74 -9.18 3.73 -1.41
CA ASP A 74 -10.26 3.10 -2.17
C ASP A 74 -10.64 3.97 -3.37
N PHE A 75 -10.85 3.34 -4.52
CA PHE A 75 -11.12 4.06 -5.77
C PHE A 75 -12.60 4.36 -5.99
N ASP A 76 -13.52 3.72 -5.25
CA ASP A 76 -14.98 3.87 -5.39
C ASP A 76 -15.50 3.78 -6.84
N HIS A 77 -14.87 2.94 -7.67
CA HIS A 77 -15.10 2.84 -9.12
C HIS A 77 -14.82 4.12 -9.93
N ASP A 78 -14.18 5.13 -9.34
CA ASP A 78 -13.75 6.34 -10.03
C ASP A 78 -12.29 6.21 -10.48
N GLU A 79 -12.10 5.79 -11.74
CA GLU A 79 -10.79 5.69 -12.36
C GLU A 79 -10.03 7.04 -12.40
N LYS A 80 -10.75 8.18 -12.34
CA LYS A 80 -10.13 9.50 -12.29
C LYS A 80 -9.45 9.76 -10.94
N ARG A 81 -9.87 9.08 -9.87
CA ARG A 81 -9.31 9.24 -8.53
C ARG A 81 -7.83 8.88 -8.50
N LEU A 82 -7.44 7.77 -9.13
CA LEU A 82 -6.03 7.37 -9.25
C LEU A 82 -5.21 8.44 -9.98
N GLY A 83 -5.74 8.95 -11.10
CA GLY A 83 -5.12 10.04 -11.85
C GLY A 83 -4.96 11.31 -11.02
N ASN A 84 -6.00 11.69 -10.27
CA ASN A 84 -5.99 12.86 -9.38
C ASN A 84 -4.93 12.73 -8.28
N ILE A 85 -4.82 11.56 -7.66
CA ILE A 85 -3.79 11.29 -6.65
C ILE A 85 -2.41 11.38 -7.28
N LYS A 86 -2.18 10.70 -8.40
CA LYS A 86 -0.88 10.69 -9.10
C LYS A 86 -0.44 12.08 -9.56
N ASN A 87 -1.37 12.93 -9.95
CA ASN A 87 -1.09 14.32 -10.33
C ASN A 87 -0.72 15.22 -9.15
N LYS A 88 -1.04 14.84 -7.92
CA LYS A 88 -0.65 15.57 -6.70
C LYS A 88 0.71 15.14 -6.15
N ILE A 89 1.28 14.05 -6.66
CA ILE A 89 2.62 13.58 -6.28
C ILE A 89 3.65 14.37 -7.08
N PRO A 90 4.64 15.03 -6.43
CA PRO A 90 5.74 15.71 -7.11
C PRO A 90 6.50 14.77 -8.05
N ASP A 91 6.89 15.27 -9.22
CA ASP A 91 7.56 14.45 -10.25
C ASP A 91 8.84 13.77 -9.74
N ASP A 92 9.62 14.45 -8.89
CA ASP A 92 10.84 13.92 -8.31
C ASP A 92 10.62 12.81 -7.26
N LEU A 93 9.38 12.67 -6.77
CA LEU A 93 8.98 11.66 -5.78
C LEU A 93 8.20 10.50 -6.41
N LYS A 94 7.74 10.60 -7.65
CA LYS A 94 6.89 9.59 -8.30
C LYS A 94 7.50 8.19 -8.25
N GLU A 95 8.82 8.05 -8.41
CA GLU A 95 9.51 6.75 -8.35
C GLU A 95 9.48 6.09 -6.97
N ARG A 96 9.28 6.87 -5.91
CA ARG A 96 9.32 6.40 -4.50
C ARG A 96 7.96 6.42 -3.82
N VAL A 97 6.90 6.82 -4.52
CA VAL A 97 5.53 6.87 -4.01
C VAL A 97 4.65 5.98 -4.87
N PHE A 98 3.97 5.03 -4.24
CA PHE A 98 3.09 4.07 -4.85
C PHE A 98 1.65 4.30 -4.40
N VAL A 99 0.68 3.98 -5.24
CA VAL A 99 -0.75 4.15 -4.94
C VAL A 99 -1.49 2.86 -5.29
N LEU A 100 -1.97 2.15 -4.27
CA LEU A 100 -2.74 0.91 -4.43
C LEU A 100 -4.07 1.04 -3.70
N GLY A 101 -5.03 0.17 -4.03
CA GLY A 101 -6.22 -0.03 -3.21
C GLY A 101 -7.33 -0.78 -3.91
N ALA A 102 -8.48 -0.93 -3.26
CA ALA A 102 -9.60 -1.66 -3.81
C ALA A 102 -10.33 -0.80 -4.86
N GLN A 103 -10.82 -1.44 -5.94
CA GLN A 103 -11.62 -0.75 -6.94
C GLN A 103 -12.94 -0.25 -6.34
N SER A 104 -13.52 -1.04 -5.43
CA SER A 104 -14.67 -0.70 -4.61
C SER A 104 -14.25 -0.59 -3.15
N GLU A 105 -15.09 -1.04 -2.22
CA GLU A 105 -14.73 -1.20 -0.81
C GLU A 105 -13.97 -2.53 -0.54
N PRO A 106 -13.04 -2.56 0.43
CA PRO A 106 -12.35 -3.76 0.89
C PRO A 106 -13.28 -4.90 1.35
N GLU A 107 -14.46 -4.57 1.87
CA GLU A 107 -15.49 -5.51 2.31
C GLU A 107 -15.95 -6.45 1.20
N ASN A 108 -15.93 -5.97 -0.05
CA ASN A 108 -16.31 -6.79 -1.19
C ASN A 108 -15.25 -7.84 -1.51
N ILE A 109 -13.97 -7.60 -1.21
CA ILE A 109 -12.92 -8.61 -1.36
C ILE A 109 -13.19 -9.77 -0.40
N LYS A 110 -13.51 -9.44 0.86
CA LYS A 110 -13.87 -10.40 1.90
C LYS A 110 -15.08 -11.27 1.51
N LYS A 111 -16.09 -10.69 0.86
CA LYS A 111 -17.29 -11.43 0.42
C LYS A 111 -17.05 -12.36 -0.76
N ASN A 112 -16.14 -12.00 -1.67
CA ASN A 112 -15.96 -12.71 -2.94
C ASN A 112 -14.86 -13.77 -2.94
N ILE A 113 -13.96 -13.75 -1.95
CA ILE A 113 -12.88 -14.74 -1.84
C ILE A 113 -13.18 -15.70 -0.69
N ALA A 114 -13.46 -16.97 -1.04
CA ALA A 114 -13.69 -18.02 -0.06
C ALA A 114 -12.45 -18.19 0.86
N ASN A 115 -12.71 -18.38 2.16
CA ASN A 115 -11.70 -18.59 3.22
C ASN A 115 -10.92 -17.34 3.70
N LEU A 116 -11.22 -16.14 3.22
CA LEU A 116 -10.68 -14.90 3.79
C LEU A 116 -11.75 -14.24 4.68
N ASN A 117 -11.74 -14.57 5.97
CA ASN A 117 -12.79 -14.16 6.90
C ASN A 117 -12.49 -12.83 7.59
N THR A 118 -11.26 -12.34 7.52
CA THR A 118 -10.83 -11.06 8.11
C THR A 118 -10.04 -10.23 7.10
N PHE A 119 -9.97 -8.91 7.36
CA PHE A 119 -9.10 -8.03 6.57
C PHE A 119 -7.62 -8.41 6.71
N GLU A 120 -7.23 -8.91 7.89
CA GLU A 120 -5.88 -9.37 8.12
C GLU A 120 -5.54 -10.61 7.27
N ASP A 121 -6.48 -11.56 7.12
CA ASP A 121 -6.31 -12.71 6.24
C ASP A 121 -6.09 -12.28 4.78
N ILE A 122 -6.83 -11.26 4.32
CA ILE A 122 -6.64 -10.68 2.98
C ILE A 122 -5.23 -10.11 2.85
N GLY A 123 -4.80 -9.31 3.82
CA GLY A 123 -3.45 -8.74 3.85
C GLY A 123 -2.37 -9.81 3.76
N LYS A 124 -2.49 -10.87 4.56
CA LYS A 124 -1.55 -11.98 4.58
C LYS A 124 -1.51 -12.72 3.25
N ALA A 125 -2.67 -12.99 2.65
CA ALA A 125 -2.75 -13.66 1.36
C ALA A 125 -2.15 -12.80 0.23
N LEU A 126 -2.33 -11.47 0.28
CA LEU A 126 -1.69 -10.52 -0.64
C LEU A 126 -0.15 -10.51 -0.49
N ALA A 127 0.36 -10.64 0.73
CA ALA A 127 1.80 -10.77 0.99
C ALA A 127 2.35 -12.07 0.41
N GLN A 128 1.65 -13.19 0.63
CA GLN A 128 2.03 -14.50 0.08
C GLN A 128 2.07 -14.50 -1.44
N ASP A 129 1.11 -13.84 -2.10
CA ASP A 129 1.14 -13.69 -3.55
C ASP A 129 2.40 -12.93 -4.02
N CYS A 130 2.82 -11.89 -3.30
CA CYS A 130 4.05 -11.15 -3.62
C CYS A 130 5.31 -12.01 -3.44
N VAL A 131 5.34 -12.88 -2.42
CA VAL A 131 6.47 -13.80 -2.14
C VAL A 131 6.55 -14.87 -3.22
N ASN A 132 5.42 -15.53 -3.49
CA ASN A 132 5.32 -16.66 -4.42
C ASN A 132 5.26 -16.23 -5.90
N GLU A 133 5.22 -14.93 -6.17
CA GLU A 133 5.05 -14.36 -7.51
C GLU A 133 3.76 -14.87 -8.19
N THR A 134 2.70 -15.03 -7.39
CA THR A 134 1.37 -15.45 -7.83
C THR A 134 0.39 -14.29 -7.86
N GLU A 135 -0.74 -14.47 -8.55
CA GLU A 135 -1.80 -13.46 -8.65
C GLU A 135 -3.15 -14.04 -8.20
N ASN A 136 -3.17 -14.89 -7.17
CA ASN A 136 -4.40 -15.56 -6.72
C ASN A 136 -5.41 -14.56 -6.15
N ILE A 137 -4.93 -13.65 -5.31
CA ILE A 137 -5.71 -12.56 -4.71
C ILE A 137 -5.56 -11.29 -5.55
N TRP A 138 -4.33 -10.94 -5.96
CA TRP A 138 -4.11 -9.74 -6.79
C TRP A 138 -4.79 -9.79 -8.15
N GLY A 139 -5.05 -11.00 -8.69
CA GLY A 139 -5.76 -11.20 -9.95
C GLY A 139 -7.28 -11.02 -9.84
N HIS A 140 -7.82 -10.86 -8.63
CA HIS A 140 -9.25 -10.63 -8.43
C HIS A 140 -9.71 -9.33 -9.12
N GLU A 141 -10.94 -9.30 -9.62
CA GLU A 141 -11.52 -8.17 -10.38
C GLU A 141 -11.35 -6.83 -9.65
N LEU A 142 -11.53 -6.83 -8.33
CA LEU A 142 -11.39 -5.64 -7.48
C LEU A 142 -9.95 -5.16 -7.27
N LEU A 143 -8.94 -5.94 -7.62
CA LEU A 143 -7.53 -5.66 -7.36
C LEU A 143 -6.64 -5.67 -8.61
N LYS A 144 -7.06 -6.34 -9.69
CA LYS A 144 -6.26 -6.50 -10.92
C LYS A 144 -5.83 -5.20 -11.57
N HIS A 145 -6.57 -4.11 -11.35
CA HIS A 145 -6.22 -2.79 -11.87
C HIS A 145 -4.93 -2.24 -11.24
N ASN A 146 -4.54 -2.71 -10.05
CA ASN A 146 -3.29 -2.34 -9.38
C ASN A 146 -2.05 -2.96 -10.05
N ARG A 147 -2.19 -3.94 -10.94
CA ARG A 147 -1.10 -4.80 -11.44
C ARG A 147 0.13 -4.02 -11.93
N ASN A 148 -0.08 -2.94 -12.68
CA ASN A 148 1.02 -2.11 -13.18
C ASN A 148 1.78 -1.40 -12.05
N GLU A 149 1.06 -0.86 -11.07
CA GLU A 149 1.64 -0.18 -9.93
C GLU A 149 2.31 -1.18 -8.96
N LEU A 150 1.67 -2.33 -8.74
CA LEU A 150 2.18 -3.43 -7.93
C LEU A 150 3.51 -3.93 -8.49
N LYS A 151 3.60 -4.17 -9.80
CA LYS A 151 4.86 -4.58 -10.46
C LYS A 151 5.97 -3.56 -10.22
N ARG A 152 5.65 -2.26 -10.34
CA ARG A 152 6.58 -1.16 -10.08
C ARG A 152 7.04 -1.13 -8.61
N MET A 153 6.11 -1.31 -7.69
CA MET A 153 6.37 -1.37 -6.26
C MET A 153 7.26 -2.57 -5.92
N ILE A 154 6.88 -3.79 -6.32
CA ILE A 154 7.63 -5.02 -6.05
C ILE A 154 9.07 -4.89 -6.54
N SER A 155 9.28 -4.40 -7.76
CA SER A 155 10.64 -4.20 -8.29
C SER A 155 11.49 -3.23 -7.46
N SER A 156 10.85 -2.31 -6.73
CA SER A 156 11.52 -1.30 -5.91
C SER A 156 11.72 -1.76 -4.46
N VAL A 157 10.74 -2.47 -3.90
CA VAL A 157 10.69 -2.80 -2.46
C VAL A 157 11.16 -4.21 -2.14
N LYS A 158 11.00 -5.18 -3.05
CA LYS A 158 11.35 -6.59 -2.82
C LYS A 158 12.77 -6.79 -2.28
N PRO A 159 13.81 -6.08 -2.76
CA PRO A 159 15.19 -6.26 -2.29
C PRO A 159 15.45 -5.92 -0.81
N PHE A 160 14.52 -5.26 -0.12
CA PHE A 160 14.69 -4.90 1.28
C PHE A 160 13.48 -5.24 2.16
N LEU A 161 12.31 -5.46 1.54
CA LEU A 161 11.05 -5.73 2.23
C LEU A 161 10.85 -7.22 2.51
N PHE A 162 11.37 -8.10 1.66
CA PHE A 162 11.35 -9.55 1.87
C PHE A 162 12.76 -10.05 2.15
N ASN A 163 12.89 -10.99 3.08
CA ASN A 163 14.17 -11.63 3.45
C ASN A 163 14.51 -12.80 2.53
#